data_AF-K2BM52-F1
#
_entry.id   AF-K2BM52-F1
#
_cell.length_a   1.000
_cell.length_b   1.000
_cell.length_c   1.000
_cell.angle_alpha   90.00
_cell.angle_beta   90.00
_cell.angle_gamma   90.00
#
_symmetry.space_group_name_H-M   'P 1'
#
loop_
_entity.id
_entity.type
_entity.pdbx_description
1 polymer ?
#
loop_
_entity_poly.entity_id
_entity_poly.type
_entity_poly.pdbx_seq_one_letter_code
_entity_poly.pdbx_strand_id
1 'polypeptide(L)'
;MMILPLIAMGFGVAFTIPGTTVSAVHAAPEGRAGIASGALNASRQLGSLMGVAIFGTIVTLSKQFMSGMHAALFIGGLFYLIGCFLVFLFIKNDTE
;
A
#
# COMPACT_ATOMS: atom_id res chain seq x y z
N MET A 1 22.45 -1.44 7.86
CA MET A 1 22.37 -0.17 7.11
C MET A 1 21.01 -0.10 6.41
N MET A 2 20.29 1.04 6.48
CA MET A 2 18.92 1.16 5.95
C MET A 2 18.84 1.66 4.49
N ILE A 3 19.96 2.01 3.88
CA ILE A 3 20.00 2.61 2.53
C ILE A 3 19.41 1.66 1.49
N LEU A 4 19.85 0.40 1.48
CA LEU A 4 19.40 -0.56 0.46
C LEU A 4 17.89 -0.86 0.54
N PRO A 5 17.30 -1.14 1.73
CA PRO A 5 15.85 -1.27 1.85
C PRO A 5 15.06 -0.01 1.47
N LEU A 6 15.56 1.18 1.80
CA LEU A 6 14.89 2.44 1.45
C LEU A 6 14.89 2.67 -0.06
N ILE A 7 15.99 2.35 -0.75
CA ILE A 7 16.06 2.41 -2.22
C ILE A 7 15.06 1.42 -2.83
N ALA A 8 15.03 0.17 -2.37
CA ALA A 8 14.11 -0.84 -2.87
C ALA A 8 12.64 -0.44 -2.66
N MET A 9 12.32 0.12 -1.49
CA MET A 9 10.99 0.63 -1.18
C MET A 9 10.61 1.81 -2.08
N GLY A 10 11.49 2.80 -2.24
CA GLY A 10 11.25 3.95 -3.12
C GLY A 10 11.04 3.53 -4.58
N PHE A 11 11.86 2.59 -5.07
CA PHE A 11 11.71 2.01 -6.39
C PHE A 11 10.34 1.33 -6.56
N GLY A 12 9.94 0.43 -5.65
CA GLY A 12 8.64 -0.26 -5.74
C GLY A 12 7.44 0.68 -5.67
N VAL A 13 7.49 1.68 -4.80
CA VAL A 13 6.42 2.69 -4.66
C VAL A 13 6.26 3.53 -5.93
N ALA A 14 7.37 3.87 -6.59
CA ALA A 14 7.34 4.66 -7.83
C ALA A 14 6.55 3.99 -8.97
N PHE A 15 6.53 2.65 -9.04
CA PHE A 15 5.71 1.91 -10.01
C PHE A 15 4.29 1.64 -9.49
N THR A 16 4.16 1.34 -8.20
CA THR A 16 2.87 0.92 -7.60
C THR A 16 1.84 2.06 -7.60
N ILE A 17 2.25 3.29 -7.29
CA ILE A 17 1.34 4.45 -7.21
C ILE A 17 0.67 4.75 -8.57
N PRO A 18 1.42 4.98 -9.67
CA PRO A 18 0.80 5.27 -10.96
C PRO A 18 0.00 4.08 -11.49
N GLY A 19 0.51 2.85 -11.36
CA GLY A 19 -0.21 1.63 -11.78
C GLY A 19 -1.56 1.47 -11.10
N THR A 20 -1.61 1.60 -9.77
CA THR A 20 -2.87 1.56 -9.00
C THR A 20 -3.82 2.68 -9.40
N THR A 21 -3.30 3.89 -9.62
CA THR A 21 -4.14 5.06 -9.94
C THR A 21 -4.80 4.91 -11.32
N VAL A 22 -4.02 4.55 -12.34
CA VAL A 22 -4.52 4.34 -13.70
C VAL A 22 -5.56 3.22 -13.72
N SER A 23 -5.22 2.07 -13.12
CA SER A 23 -6.13 0.92 -13.08
C SER A 23 -7.45 1.25 -12.38
N ALA A 24 -7.41 1.92 -11.22
CA ALA A 24 -8.62 2.28 -10.48
C ALA A 24 -9.50 3.31 -11.20
N VAL A 25 -8.89 4.31 -11.85
CA VAL A 25 -9.64 5.35 -12.56
C VAL A 25 -10.20 4.83 -13.89
N HIS A 26 -9.44 4.02 -14.64
CA HIS A 26 -9.90 3.41 -15.89
C HIS A 26 -10.99 2.35 -15.69
N ALA A 27 -11.07 1.73 -14.52
CA ALA A 27 -12.17 0.82 -14.19
C ALA A 27 -13.53 1.55 -14.03
N ALA A 28 -13.54 2.89 -13.97
CA ALA A 28 -14.75 3.67 -13.83
C ALA A 28 -15.49 3.85 -15.16
N PRO A 29 -16.83 3.86 -15.17
CA PRO A 29 -17.60 4.25 -16.36
C PRO A 29 -17.24 5.67 -16.83
N GLU A 30 -17.48 5.93 -18.10
CA GLU A 30 -17.26 7.26 -18.70
C GLU A 30 -17.93 8.38 -17.88
N GLY A 31 -17.23 9.49 -17.71
CA GLY A 31 -17.69 10.63 -16.90
C GLY A 31 -17.63 10.42 -15.38
N ARG A 32 -17.23 9.25 -14.88
CA ARG A 32 -17.15 8.96 -13.42
C ARG A 32 -15.73 8.85 -12.85
N ALA A 33 -14.71 9.24 -13.62
CA ALA A 33 -13.32 9.25 -13.18
C ALA A 33 -13.10 10.01 -11.86
N GLY A 34 -13.82 11.12 -11.65
CA GLY A 34 -13.76 11.89 -10.40
C GLY A 34 -14.22 11.11 -9.16
N ILE A 35 -15.24 10.25 -9.30
CA ILE A 35 -15.74 9.41 -8.21
C ILE A 35 -14.70 8.32 -7.87
N ALA A 36 -14.12 7.68 -8.89
CA ALA A 36 -13.07 6.68 -8.67
C ALA A 36 -11.82 7.27 -8.02
N SER A 37 -11.38 8.46 -8.46
CA SER A 37 -10.28 9.20 -7.83
C SER A 37 -10.61 9.57 -6.37
N GLY A 38 -11.84 10.05 -6.12
CA GLY A 38 -12.32 10.34 -4.77
C GLY A 38 -12.30 9.10 -3.86
N ALA A 39 -12.80 7.97 -4.34
CA ALA A 39 -12.79 6.70 -3.61
C ALA A 39 -11.36 6.20 -3.34
N LEU A 40 -10.45 6.33 -4.32
CA LEU A 40 -9.04 5.97 -4.15
C LEU A 40 -8.36 6.86 -3.10
N ASN A 41 -8.63 8.16 -3.11
CA ASN A 41 -8.08 9.09 -2.13
C ASN A 41 -8.64 8.85 -0.72
N ALA A 42 -9.94 8.56 -0.59
CA ALA A 42 -10.54 8.16 0.68
C ALA A 42 -9.92 6.86 1.21
N SER A 43 -9.72 5.87 0.32
CA SER A 43 -9.06 4.60 0.67
C SER A 43 -7.63 4.81 1.16
N ARG A 44 -6.86 5.70 0.51
CA ARG A 44 -5.51 6.07 0.96
C ARG A 44 -5.52 6.73 2.33
N GLN A 45 -6.44 7.65 2.58
CA GLN A 45 -6.55 8.33 3.89
C GLN A 45 -6.90 7.33 5.00
N LEU A 46 -7.85 6.44 4.76
CA LEU A 46 -8.18 5.35 5.68
C LEU A 46 -6.98 4.44 5.94
N GLY A 47 -6.25 4.07 4.88
CA GLY A 47 -5.02 3.29 4.98
C GLY A 47 -3.96 3.97 5.85
N SER A 48 -3.72 5.27 5.64
CA SER A 48 -2.78 6.05 6.45
C SER A 48 -3.21 6.11 7.92
N LEU A 49 -4.50 6.36 8.19
CA LEU A 49 -5.04 6.36 9.55
C LEU A 49 -4.83 5.00 10.23
N MET A 50 -5.19 3.91 9.56
CA MET A 50 -5.03 2.54 10.07
C MET A 50 -3.56 2.20 10.29
N GLY A 51 -2.68 2.56 9.36
CA GLY A 51 -1.24 2.32 9.47
C GLY A 51 -0.64 3.04 10.69
N VAL A 52 -0.97 4.31 10.88
CA VAL A 52 -0.50 5.08 12.06
C VAL A 52 -1.02 4.48 13.35
N ALA A 53 -2.32 4.15 13.43
CA ALA A 53 -2.91 3.59 14.64
C ALA A 53 -2.33 2.21 14.96
N ILE A 54 -2.36 1.27 14.02
CA ILE A 54 -1.96 -0.12 14.24
C ILE A 54 -0.45 -0.22 14.48
N PHE A 55 0.37 0.35 13.60
CA PHE A 55 1.83 0.25 13.75
C PHE A 55 2.34 1.07 14.93
N GLY A 56 1.73 2.23 15.21
CA GLY A 56 2.01 3.01 16.42
C GLY A 56 1.74 2.18 17.68
N THR A 57 0.57 1.55 17.78
CA THR A 57 0.23 0.67 18.91
C THR A 57 1.19 -0.51 19.05
N ILE A 58 1.57 -1.17 17.95
CA ILE A 58 2.53 -2.29 17.98
C ILE A 58 3.87 -1.84 18.57
N VAL A 59 4.38 -0.69 18.13
CA VAL A 59 5.66 -0.16 18.61
C VAL A 59 5.56 0.27 20.07
N THR A 60 4.49 0.98 20.45
CA THR A 60 4.29 1.49 21.82
C THR A 60 4.06 0.38 22.85
N LEU A 61 3.34 -0.69 22.51
CA LEU A 61 3.06 -1.80 23.43
C LEU A 61 4.19 -2.85 23.49
N SER A 62 5.18 -2.76 22.59
CA SER A 62 6.33 -3.67 22.59
C SER A 62 7.27 -3.37 23.76
N LYS A 63 7.74 -4.42 24.46
CA LYS A 63 8.71 -4.30 25.57
C LYS A 63 10.02 -3.60 25.17
N GLN A 64 10.42 -3.77 23.91
CA GLN A 64 11.61 -3.13 23.34
C GLN A 64 11.26 -2.52 21.99
N PHE A 65 11.59 -1.23 21.83
CA PHE A 65 11.29 -0.45 20.63
C PHE A 65 11.74 -1.15 19.34
N MET A 66 12.99 -1.63 19.29
CA MET A 66 13.53 -2.31 18.11
C MET A 66 12.76 -3.59 17.74
N SER A 67 12.26 -4.34 18.72
CA SER A 67 11.44 -5.52 18.46
C SER A 67 10.09 -5.14 17.87
N GLY A 68 9.46 -4.07 18.38
CA GLY A 68 8.22 -3.53 17.84
C GLY A 68 8.37 -3.00 16.42
N MET A 69 9.49 -2.33 16.13
CA MET A 69 9.82 -1.87 14.78
C MET A 69 9.98 -3.02 13.79
N HIS A 70 10.70 -4.10 14.16
CA HIS A 70 10.81 -5.28 13.30
C HIS A 70 9.46 -5.94 13.06
N ALA A 71 8.62 -6.08 14.10
CA ALA A 71 7.29 -6.63 13.97
C ALA A 71 6.40 -5.78 13.04
N ALA A 72 6.42 -4.45 13.20
CA ALA A 72 5.67 -3.53 12.35
C ALA A 72 6.14 -3.61 10.89
N LEU A 73 7.44 -3.66 10.63
CA LEU A 73 8.01 -3.82 9.29
C LEU A 73 7.62 -5.17 8.66
N PHE A 74 7.64 -6.25 9.43
CA PHE A 74 7.26 -7.58 8.94
C PHE A 74 5.77 -7.64 8.58
N ILE A 75 4.90 -7.13 9.44
CA ILE A 75 3.45 -7.06 9.19
C ILE A 75 3.16 -6.15 7.98
N GLY A 76 3.83 -4.99 7.88
CA GLY A 76 3.74 -4.12 6.72
C GLY A 76 4.15 -4.84 5.43
N GLY A 77 5.25 -5.58 5.46
CA GLY A 77 5.69 -6.43 4.34
C GLY A 77 4.64 -7.48 3.93
N LEU A 78 3.99 -8.14 4.89
CA LEU A 78 2.90 -9.08 4.62
C LEU A 78 1.71 -8.40 3.95
N PHE A 79 1.33 -7.19 4.37
CA PHE A 79 0.27 -6.44 3.70
C PHE A 79 0.62 -6.11 2.24
N TYR A 80 1.86 -5.75 1.95
CA TYR A 80 2.33 -5.57 0.57
C TYR A 80 2.30 -6.87 -0.24
N LEU A 81 2.67 -8.01 0.35
CA LEU A 81 2.60 -9.32 -0.32
C LEU A 81 1.15 -9.73 -0.61
N ILE A 82 0.23 -9.49 0.33
CA ILE A 82 -1.21 -9.70 0.11
C ILE A 82 -1.70 -8.80 -1.02
N GLY A 83 -1.31 -7.52 -1.02
CA GLY A 83 -1.64 -6.60 -2.11
C GLY A 83 -1.12 -7.08 -3.46
N CYS A 84 0.13 -7.54 -3.52
CA CYS A 84 0.73 -8.13 -4.72
C CYS A 84 -0.06 -9.36 -5.20
N PHE A 85 -0.43 -10.24 -4.28
CA PHE A 85 -1.24 -11.43 -4.59
C PHE A 85 -2.64 -11.07 -5.10
N LEU A 86 -3.32 -10.09 -4.48
CA LEU A 86 -4.61 -9.61 -4.93
C LEU A 86 -4.54 -8.96 -6.32
N VAL A 87 -3.51 -8.15 -6.58
CA VAL A 87 -3.25 -7.58 -7.91
C VAL A 87 -3.08 -8.70 -8.93
N PHE A 88 -2.26 -9.70 -8.63
CA PHE A 88 -2.04 -10.85 -9.51
C PHE A 88 -3.32 -11.63 -9.83
N LEU A 89 -4.24 -11.75 -8.88
CA LEU A 89 -5.50 -12.47 -9.07
C LEU A 89 -6.58 -11.67 -9.79
N PHE A 90 -6.68 -10.36 -9.51
CA PHE A 90 -7.85 -9.55 -9.93
C PHE A 90 -7.56 -8.55 -11.04
N ILE A 91 -6.31 -8.08 -11.18
CA ILE A 91 -5.95 -7.22 -12.30
C ILE A 91 -5.56 -8.12 -13.46
N LYS A 92 -6.49 -8.28 -14.41
CA LYS A 92 -6.25 -9.00 -15.65
C LYS A 92 -5.17 -8.25 -16.45
N ASN A 93 -4.16 -8.98 -16.92
CA ASN A 93 -3.28 -8.44 -17.94
C ASN A 93 -4.11 -8.30 -19.22
N ASP A 94 -4.43 -7.07 -19.60
CA ASP A 94 -4.89 -6.74 -20.94
C ASP A 94 -3.69 -6.87 -21.89
N THR A 95 -3.23 -8.11 -22.09
CA THR A 95 -2.38 -8.49 -23.22
C THR A 95 -3.28 -8.94 -24.35
N GLU A 96 -4.03 -8.01 -24.95
CA GLU A 96 -4.51 -8.02 -26.35
C GLU A 96 -4.77 -6.57 -26.80
#